data_AF-A0A170YV63-F1
#
_entry.id   AF-A0A170YV63-F1
#
_cell.length_a   1.000
_cell.length_b   1.000
_cell.length_c   1.000
_cell.angle_alpha   90.00
_cell.angle_beta   90.00
_cell.angle_gamma   90.00
#
_symmetry.space_group_name_H-M   'P 1'
#
loop_
_entity.id
_entity.type
_entity.pdbx_description
1 polymer ?
#
loop_
_entity_poly.entity_id
_entity_poly.type
_entity_poly.pdbx_seq_one_letter_code
_entity_poly.pdbx_strand_id
1 'polypeptide(L)'
;MPFNSRDRAQLQQIIKQLGELTTDLATLKQQVADQQHTIDQIRRDTTEAINNGITSGLAEIRAIAREALARTNDIVTGPVANIGSELVAIRSALTQLDNRLQTQAVGTPPPPPSPPSTDTTSAPEPEPEPESAPEPESTPEPESTTPEPQPADTPSTPEPDEDTLRAAAGISAATLHAHRDTWEFLVKHAGTDQHFHLPAEVQDAAGTILAKVSGPTLVAALTSLHRVSHTADDAGTRAIAAHLHERLTETVQEVVTRPHRGEGADAVRIVIDDRAAPEPDDEKQHASSS
;
A
#
# COMPACT_ATOMS: atom_id res chain seq x y z
N MET A 1 51.92 70.19 -21.31
CA MET A 1 52.31 68.80 -21.61
C MET A 1 51.35 68.25 -22.66
N PRO A 2 51.76 68.08 -23.93
CA PRO A 2 50.91 67.45 -24.94
C PRO A 2 50.83 65.93 -24.69
N PHE A 3 49.62 65.38 -24.67
CA PHE A 3 49.40 63.92 -24.64
C PHE A 3 50.09 63.26 -25.83
N ASN A 4 50.86 62.21 -25.57
CA ASN A 4 51.57 61.47 -26.60
C ASN A 4 50.54 60.72 -27.48
N SER A 5 50.83 60.55 -28.77
CA SER A 5 49.91 59.92 -29.73
C SER A 5 49.50 58.49 -29.32
N ARG A 6 50.35 57.80 -28.54
CA ARG A 6 50.10 56.47 -28.00
C ARG A 6 48.96 56.46 -26.98
N ASP A 7 48.87 57.48 -26.12
CA ASP A 7 47.83 57.59 -25.09
C ASP A 7 46.44 57.81 -25.73
N ARG A 8 46.39 58.56 -26.83
CA ARG A 8 45.16 58.79 -27.59
C ARG A 8 44.65 57.51 -28.26
N ALA A 9 45.54 56.69 -28.82
CA ALA A 9 45.17 55.41 -29.41
C ALA A 9 44.63 54.43 -28.36
N GLN A 10 45.26 54.39 -27.18
CA GLN A 10 44.80 53.55 -26.07
C GLN A 10 43.42 53.98 -25.55
N LEU A 11 43.17 55.29 -25.43
CA LEU A 11 41.86 55.80 -25.04
C LEU A 11 40.76 55.46 -26.06
N GLN A 12 41.06 55.55 -27.36
CA GLN A 12 40.10 55.15 -28.40
C GLN A 12 39.79 53.66 -28.34
N GLN A 13 40.79 52.82 -28.04
CA GLN A 13 40.59 51.38 -27.88
C GLN A 13 39.71 51.06 -26.66
N ILE A 14 39.94 51.72 -25.52
CA ILE A 14 39.11 51.54 -24.31
C ILE A 14 37.67 51.98 -24.57
N ILE A 15 37.45 53.12 -25.25
CA ILE A 15 36.11 53.60 -25.60
C ILE A 15 35.38 52.58 -26.49
N LYS A 16 36.10 51.97 -27.46
CA LYS A 16 35.53 50.93 -28.31
C LYS A 16 35.13 49.68 -27.50
N GLN A 17 36.02 49.21 -26.62
CA GLN A 17 35.76 48.05 -25.77
C GLN A 17 34.58 48.28 -24.81
N LEU A 18 34.45 49.48 -24.24
CA LEU A 18 33.30 49.85 -23.41
C LEU A 18 31.99 49.89 -24.21
N GLY A 19 32.05 50.31 -25.48
CA GLY A 19 30.92 50.24 -26.40
C GLY A 19 30.45 48.80 -26.63
N GLU A 20 31.39 47.91 -26.96
CA GLU A 20 31.12 46.48 -27.18
C GLU A 20 30.52 45.81 -25.92
N LEU A 21 31.12 46.02 -24.75
CA LEU A 21 30.60 45.49 -23.48
C LEU A 21 29.19 45.98 -23.15
N THR A 22 28.86 47.21 -23.50
CA THR A 22 27.51 47.75 -23.27
C THR A 22 26.48 47.06 -24.16
N THR A 23 26.83 46.76 -25.41
CA THR A 23 25.99 46.01 -26.34
C THR A 23 25.80 44.56 -25.89
N ASP A 24 26.86 43.91 -25.42
CA ASP A 24 26.80 42.53 -24.92
C ASP A 24 25.93 42.45 -23.66
N LEU A 25 26.06 43.42 -22.75
CA LEU A 25 25.22 43.49 -21.55
C LEU A 25 23.74 43.69 -21.89
N ALA A 26 23.43 44.49 -22.91
CA ALA A 26 22.06 44.68 -23.37
C ALA A 26 21.47 43.38 -23.95
N THR A 27 22.28 42.66 -24.74
CA THR A 27 21.91 41.36 -25.31
C THR A 27 21.66 40.32 -24.22
N LEU A 28 22.55 40.24 -23.24
CA LEU A 28 22.41 39.32 -22.11
C LEU A 28 21.16 39.62 -21.27
N LYS A 29 20.87 40.90 -21.00
CA LYS A 29 19.65 41.30 -20.29
C LYS A 29 18.39 40.90 -21.04
N GLN A 30 18.38 41.06 -22.36
CA GLN A 30 17.26 40.63 -23.19
C GLN A 30 17.09 39.10 -23.11
N GLN A 31 18.19 38.35 -23.24
CA GLN A 31 18.16 36.90 -23.14
C GLN A 31 17.63 36.41 -21.79
N VAL A 32 18.03 37.04 -20.68
CA VAL A 32 17.54 36.70 -19.34
C VAL A 32 16.04 37.00 -19.21
N ALA A 33 15.55 38.10 -19.78
CA ALA A 33 14.12 38.42 -19.78
C ALA A 33 13.31 37.39 -20.58
N ASP A 34 13.82 36.96 -21.74
CA ASP A 34 13.19 35.94 -22.58
C ASP A 34 13.18 34.56 -21.88
N GLN A 35 14.27 34.21 -21.19
CA GLN A 35 14.35 33.01 -20.36
C GLN A 35 13.36 33.05 -19.20
N GLN A 36 13.24 34.18 -18.50
CA GLN A 36 12.30 34.32 -17.40
C GLN A 36 10.85 34.15 -17.90
N HIS A 37 10.51 34.76 -19.04
CA HIS A 37 9.18 34.58 -19.65
C HIS A 37 8.92 33.12 -20.01
N THR A 38 9.92 32.41 -20.54
CA THR A 38 9.81 30.99 -20.89
C THR A 38 9.58 30.13 -19.64
N ILE A 39 10.30 30.40 -18.56
CA ILE A 39 10.14 29.70 -17.27
C ILE A 39 8.72 29.94 -16.72
N ASP A 40 8.23 31.18 -16.77
CA ASP A 40 6.89 31.52 -16.28
C ASP A 40 5.78 30.91 -17.14
N GLN A 41 6.03 30.71 -18.43
CA GLN A 41 5.12 29.98 -19.32
C GLN A 41 5.10 28.48 -18.99
N ILE A 42 6.26 27.84 -18.91
CA ILE A 42 6.36 26.41 -18.56
C ILE A 42 5.68 26.13 -17.22
N ARG A 43 5.86 27.01 -16.23
CA ARG A 43 5.24 26.88 -14.91
C ARG A 43 3.71 26.94 -14.98
N ARG A 44 3.15 27.84 -15.79
CA ARG A 44 1.70 27.94 -16.01
C ARG A 44 1.16 26.71 -16.73
N ASP A 45 1.80 26.31 -17.83
CA ASP A 45 1.39 25.16 -18.62
C ASP A 45 1.43 23.87 -17.79
N THR A 46 2.47 23.69 -16.97
CA THR A 46 2.59 22.56 -16.04
C THR A 46 1.47 22.55 -15.00
N THR A 47 1.14 23.73 -14.44
CA THR A 47 0.05 23.85 -13.45
C THR A 47 -1.30 23.50 -14.07
N GLU A 48 -1.57 23.95 -15.30
CA GLU A 48 -2.80 23.61 -16.02
C GLU A 48 -2.86 22.13 -16.37
N ALA A 49 -1.77 21.54 -16.85
CA ALA A 49 -1.69 20.11 -17.15
C ALA A 49 -1.93 19.24 -15.90
N ILE A 50 -1.34 19.60 -14.76
CA ILE A 50 -1.54 18.89 -13.49
C ILE A 50 -3.00 19.00 -13.04
N ASN A 51 -3.58 20.21 -13.01
CA ASN A 51 -4.96 20.39 -12.55
C ASN A 51 -5.97 19.65 -13.44
N ASN A 52 -5.78 19.70 -14.75
CA ASN A 52 -6.62 18.99 -15.71
C ASN A 52 -6.42 17.47 -15.61
N GLY A 53 -5.18 17.01 -15.49
CA GLY A 53 -4.84 15.60 -15.36
C GLY A 53 -5.40 14.97 -14.07
N ILE A 54 -5.25 15.65 -12.93
CA ILE A 54 -5.83 15.21 -11.65
C ILE A 54 -7.35 15.13 -11.77
N THR A 55 -7.99 16.16 -12.32
CA THR A 55 -9.46 16.18 -12.43
C THR A 55 -9.97 15.08 -13.35
N SER A 56 -9.30 14.86 -14.49
CA SER A 56 -9.64 13.81 -15.45
C SER A 56 -9.41 12.42 -14.86
N GLY A 57 -8.24 12.16 -14.28
CA GLY A 57 -7.91 10.86 -13.70
C GLY A 57 -8.82 10.49 -12.53
N LEU A 58 -9.18 11.46 -11.68
CA LEU A 58 -10.08 11.23 -10.56
C LEU A 58 -11.53 10.97 -11.03
N ALA A 59 -11.95 11.56 -12.15
CA ALA A 59 -13.22 11.23 -12.79
C ALA A 59 -13.23 9.80 -13.36
N GLU A 60 -12.13 9.38 -13.98
CA GLU A 60 -11.96 8.02 -14.53
C GLU A 60 -11.95 6.95 -13.42
N ILE A 61 -11.18 7.18 -12.34
CA ILE A 61 -11.16 6.29 -11.17
C ILE A 61 -12.56 6.15 -10.57
N ARG A 62 -13.31 7.25 -10.44
CA ARG A 62 -14.70 7.22 -9.94
C ARG A 62 -15.64 6.43 -10.86
N ALA A 63 -15.46 6.51 -12.18
CA ALA A 63 -16.25 5.75 -13.14
C ALA A 63 -15.97 4.25 -13.00
N ILE A 64 -14.68 3.86 -12.95
CA ILE A 64 -14.26 2.47 -12.76
C ILE A 64 -14.78 1.91 -11.41
N ALA A 65 -14.68 2.69 -10.33
CA ALA A 65 -15.17 2.28 -9.02
C ALA A 65 -16.69 2.05 -9.01
N ARG A 66 -17.48 2.91 -9.67
CA ARG A 66 -18.93 2.72 -9.79
C ARG A 66 -19.29 1.49 -10.62
N GLU A 67 -18.58 1.25 -11.71
CA GLU A 67 -18.75 0.07 -12.55
C GLU A 67 -18.43 -1.22 -11.77
N ALA A 68 -17.34 -1.24 -11.01
CA ALA A 68 -16.96 -2.38 -10.18
C ALA A 68 -18.00 -2.67 -9.08
N LEU A 69 -18.55 -1.63 -8.44
CA LEU A 69 -19.62 -1.78 -7.46
C LEU A 69 -20.91 -2.31 -8.08
N ALA A 70 -21.29 -1.82 -9.26
CA ALA A 70 -22.45 -2.31 -9.99
C ALA A 70 -22.29 -3.81 -10.32
N ARG A 71 -21.14 -4.20 -10.87
CA ARG A 71 -20.84 -5.60 -11.19
C ARG A 71 -20.85 -6.50 -9.95
N THR A 72 -20.28 -6.05 -8.84
CA THR A 72 -20.26 -6.81 -7.58
C THR A 72 -21.68 -7.01 -7.06
N ASN A 73 -22.51 -5.96 -7.14
CA ASN A 73 -23.91 -6.04 -6.75
C ASN A 73 -24.68 -7.07 -7.60
N ASP A 74 -24.47 -7.09 -8.91
CA ASP A 74 -25.10 -8.09 -9.79
C ASP A 74 -24.66 -9.52 -9.48
N ILE A 75 -23.35 -9.72 -9.21
CA ILE A 75 -22.78 -11.03 -8.86
C ILE A 75 -23.32 -11.56 -7.54
N VAL A 76 -23.61 -10.69 -6.56
CA VAL A 76 -24.10 -11.11 -5.25
C VAL A 76 -25.62 -11.26 -5.25
N THR A 77 -26.34 -10.30 -5.82
CA THR A 77 -27.80 -10.22 -5.71
C THR A 77 -28.49 -11.33 -6.52
N GLY A 78 -27.94 -11.71 -7.67
CA GLY A 78 -28.49 -12.79 -8.50
C GLY A 78 -28.52 -14.16 -7.80
N PRO A 79 -27.36 -14.68 -7.35
CA PRO A 79 -27.28 -15.94 -6.62
C PRO A 79 -28.06 -15.93 -5.30
N VAL A 80 -28.07 -14.82 -4.55
CA VAL A 80 -28.84 -14.72 -3.31
C VAL A 80 -30.34 -14.79 -3.58
N ALA A 81 -30.83 -14.13 -4.63
CA ALA A 81 -32.23 -14.25 -5.05
C ALA A 81 -32.57 -15.69 -5.49
N ASN A 82 -31.65 -16.36 -6.19
CA ASN A 82 -31.83 -17.75 -6.59
C ASN A 82 -31.90 -18.70 -5.38
N ILE A 83 -30.95 -18.59 -4.44
CA ILE A 83 -30.93 -19.36 -3.19
C ILE A 83 -32.23 -19.13 -2.39
N GLY A 84 -32.69 -17.89 -2.32
CA GLY A 84 -33.96 -17.55 -1.66
C GLY A 84 -35.15 -18.27 -2.28
N SER A 85 -35.21 -18.33 -3.62
CA SER A 85 -36.28 -19.03 -4.34
C SER A 85 -36.22 -20.56 -4.14
N GLU A 86 -35.02 -21.15 -4.13
CA GLU A 86 -34.82 -22.57 -3.88
C GLU A 86 -35.24 -22.96 -2.46
N LEU A 87 -34.92 -22.13 -1.45
CA LEU A 87 -35.35 -22.37 -0.07
C LEU A 87 -36.87 -22.34 0.09
N VAL A 88 -37.56 -21.43 -0.60
CA VAL A 88 -39.03 -21.39 -0.61
C VAL A 88 -39.61 -22.65 -1.26
N ALA A 89 -39.02 -23.12 -2.36
CA ALA A 89 -39.42 -24.35 -3.02
C ALA A 89 -39.25 -25.57 -2.10
N ILE A 90 -38.09 -25.70 -1.44
CA ILE A 90 -37.81 -26.77 -0.46
C ILE A 90 -38.82 -26.75 0.68
N ARG A 91 -39.12 -25.58 1.24
CA ARG A 91 -40.09 -25.44 2.33
C ARG A 91 -41.49 -25.88 1.92
N SER A 92 -41.92 -25.52 0.70
CA SER A 92 -43.21 -25.95 0.17
C SER A 92 -43.30 -27.47 -0.01
N ALA A 93 -42.22 -28.11 -0.45
CA ALA A 93 -42.15 -29.56 -0.61
C ALA A 93 -42.21 -30.29 0.74
N LEU A 94 -41.54 -29.76 1.77
CA LEU A 94 -41.63 -30.26 3.15
C LEU A 94 -43.07 -30.20 3.69
N THR A 95 -43.76 -29.08 3.52
CA THR A 95 -45.16 -28.93 3.95
C THR A 95 -46.11 -29.89 3.19
N GLN A 96 -45.85 -30.17 1.92
CA GLN A 96 -46.63 -31.16 1.17
C GLN A 96 -46.40 -32.59 1.68
N LEU A 97 -45.15 -32.92 2.04
CA LEU A 97 -44.81 -34.23 2.60
C LEU A 97 -45.50 -34.44 3.95
N ASP A 98 -45.46 -33.44 4.82
CA ASP A 98 -46.09 -33.47 6.14
C ASP A 98 -47.61 -33.69 6.04
N ASN A 99 -48.29 -32.94 5.17
CA ASN A 99 -49.71 -33.13 4.91
C ASN A 99 -50.05 -34.53 4.36
N ARG A 100 -49.16 -35.12 3.54
CA ARG A 100 -49.32 -36.50 3.05
C ARG A 100 -49.18 -37.52 4.18
N LEU A 101 -48.23 -37.33 5.09
CA LEU A 101 -48.07 -38.20 6.25
C LEU A 101 -49.26 -38.09 7.20
N GLN A 102 -49.76 -36.88 7.45
CA GLN A 102 -50.95 -36.63 8.27
C GLN A 102 -52.20 -37.29 7.69
N THR A 103 -52.42 -37.20 6.37
CA THR A 103 -53.57 -37.82 5.71
C THR A 103 -53.48 -39.35 5.67
N GLN A 104 -52.28 -39.94 5.63
CA GLN A 104 -52.09 -41.38 5.80
C GLN A 104 -52.35 -41.84 7.25
N ALA A 105 -51.99 -41.02 8.25
CA ALA A 105 -52.22 -41.33 9.65
C ALA A 105 -53.72 -41.31 10.05
N VAL A 106 -54.52 -40.43 9.43
CA VAL A 106 -55.97 -40.30 9.69
C VAL A 106 -56.81 -41.42 9.03
N GLY A 107 -56.19 -42.30 8.23
CA GLY A 107 -56.85 -43.48 7.65
C GLY A 107 -57.14 -44.64 8.62
N THR A 108 -56.83 -44.50 9.91
CA THR A 108 -57.13 -45.51 10.93
C THR A 108 -58.47 -45.20 11.61
N PRO A 109 -59.47 -46.11 11.60
CA PRO A 109 -60.78 -45.86 12.20
C PRO A 109 -60.68 -45.51 13.69
N PRO A 110 -61.52 -44.59 14.20
CA PRO A 110 -61.53 -44.29 15.63
C PRO A 110 -61.97 -45.54 16.42
N PRO A 111 -61.26 -45.93 17.49
CA PRO A 111 -61.73 -46.95 18.40
C PRO A 111 -62.99 -46.48 19.15
N PRO A 112 -63.91 -47.40 19.51
CA PRO A 112 -65.18 -47.07 20.15
C PRO A 112 -65.00 -46.41 21.54
N PRO A 113 -66.01 -45.64 21.99
CA PRO A 113 -65.94 -44.88 23.24
C PRO A 113 -65.90 -45.80 24.46
N SER A 114 -64.93 -45.58 25.35
CA SER A 114 -64.92 -46.16 26.70
C SER A 114 -65.48 -45.16 27.73
N PRO A 115 -66.24 -45.64 28.74
CA PRO A 115 -67.00 -44.83 29.71
C PRO A 115 -66.12 -44.10 30.75
N PRO A 116 -66.71 -43.14 31.49
CA PRO A 116 -65.97 -42.06 32.16
C PRO A 116 -65.36 -42.52 33.50
N SER A 117 -64.12 -42.12 33.75
CA SER A 117 -63.61 -41.94 35.11
C SER A 117 -63.60 -40.45 35.39
N THR A 118 -64.39 -40.09 36.38
CA THR A 118 -64.56 -38.77 36.95
C THR A 118 -63.33 -38.33 37.71
N ASP A 119 -63.26 -37.01 37.82
CA ASP A 119 -62.54 -36.21 38.79
C ASP A 119 -61.06 -35.90 38.54
N THR A 120 -60.58 -34.68 38.72
CA THR A 120 -61.11 -33.31 38.85
C THR A 120 -59.84 -32.52 39.21
N THR A 121 -59.53 -31.49 38.43
CA THR A 121 -59.01 -30.20 38.93
C THR A 121 -57.70 -30.24 39.74
N SER A 122 -56.60 -29.74 39.17
CA SER A 122 -56.30 -28.31 39.22
C SER A 122 -54.82 -28.06 38.87
N ALA A 123 -54.58 -27.24 37.86
CA ALA A 123 -53.51 -26.25 37.93
C ALA A 123 -53.87 -25.25 39.05
N PRO A 124 -52.90 -24.59 39.72
CA PRO A 124 -52.17 -23.53 39.03
C PRO A 124 -50.68 -23.39 39.39
N GLU A 125 -49.95 -22.85 38.42
CA GLU A 125 -48.74 -22.05 38.52
C GLU A 125 -48.92 -20.92 39.57
N PRO A 126 -47.90 -20.64 40.40
CA PRO A 126 -47.17 -19.40 40.15
C PRO A 126 -45.66 -19.48 40.43
N GLU A 127 -44.90 -18.85 39.54
CA GLU A 127 -43.56 -18.32 39.75
C GLU A 127 -43.60 -17.18 40.79
N PRO A 128 -42.63 -17.10 41.72
CA PRO A 128 -41.72 -15.95 41.67
C PRO A 128 -40.26 -16.28 42.04
N GLU A 129 -39.33 -15.73 41.25
CA GLU A 129 -37.95 -15.34 41.65
C GLU A 129 -37.98 -14.47 42.94
N PRO A 130 -36.97 -14.52 43.85
CA PRO A 130 -35.66 -13.92 43.54
C PRO A 130 -34.41 -14.51 44.25
N GLU A 131 -33.26 -14.14 43.68
CA GLU A 131 -31.95 -13.84 44.30
C GLU A 131 -31.27 -14.89 45.19
N SER A 132 -30.15 -15.42 44.68
CA SER A 132 -28.84 -15.21 45.31
C SER A 132 -27.70 -15.63 44.37
N ALA A 133 -26.92 -14.64 43.93
CA ALA A 133 -25.54 -14.83 43.49
C ALA A 133 -24.69 -15.33 44.68
N PRO A 134 -23.58 -16.05 44.45
CA PRO A 134 -22.34 -15.37 44.06
C PRO A 134 -21.54 -16.09 42.95
N GLU A 135 -20.85 -15.28 42.13
CA GLU A 135 -19.69 -15.65 41.31
C GLU A 135 -18.44 -15.90 42.21
N PRO A 136 -17.20 -16.01 41.67
CA PRO A 136 -16.62 -17.11 40.89
C PRO A 136 -15.24 -17.52 41.44
N GLU A 137 -14.75 -18.75 41.22
CA GLU A 137 -13.29 -19.01 41.23
C GLU A 137 -12.87 -20.05 40.18
N SER A 138 -12.25 -19.52 39.12
CA SER A 138 -10.98 -19.93 38.50
C SER A 138 -10.69 -21.43 38.22
N THR A 139 -10.85 -21.81 36.94
CA THR A 139 -9.81 -22.27 35.95
C THR A 139 -8.54 -23.01 36.44
N PRO A 140 -7.80 -23.76 35.58
CA PRO A 140 -8.08 -24.94 34.73
C PRO A 140 -7.03 -26.08 34.92
N GLU A 141 -7.19 -27.26 34.30
CA GLU A 141 -6.25 -27.80 33.29
C GLU A 141 -6.69 -29.20 32.77
N PRO A 142 -6.61 -29.46 31.45
CA PRO A 142 -6.99 -30.73 30.83
C PRO A 142 -5.78 -31.63 30.56
N GLU A 143 -5.80 -32.87 31.06
CA GLU A 143 -4.97 -33.96 30.56
C GLU A 143 -5.77 -34.74 29.51
N SER A 144 -5.32 -34.74 28.26
CA SER A 144 -5.48 -35.87 27.31
C SER A 144 -4.70 -35.61 26.03
N THR A 145 -3.42 -35.96 26.05
CA THR A 145 -2.59 -36.15 24.86
C THR A 145 -3.06 -37.40 24.09
N THR A 146 -3.74 -37.18 22.98
CA THR A 146 -3.84 -38.15 21.87
C THR A 146 -2.74 -37.81 20.86
N PRO A 147 -1.85 -38.75 20.45
CA PRO A 147 -0.84 -38.47 19.42
C PRO A 147 -1.52 -38.38 18.05
N GLU A 148 -1.55 -37.18 17.48
CA GLU A 148 -1.99 -36.91 16.11
C GLU A 148 -0.89 -37.31 15.10
N PRO A 149 -1.25 -37.77 13.88
CA PRO A 149 -0.28 -38.21 12.87
C PRO A 149 0.60 -37.06 12.40
N GLN A 150 1.91 -37.33 12.38
CA GLN A 150 2.95 -36.44 11.90
C GLN A 150 2.69 -36.01 10.44
N PRO A 151 2.49 -34.71 10.14
CA PRO A 151 2.41 -34.23 8.77
C PRO A 151 3.79 -34.30 8.11
N ALA A 152 3.79 -34.78 6.87
CA ALA A 152 4.93 -34.81 5.98
C ALA A 152 5.61 -33.44 5.86
N ASP A 153 6.94 -33.47 5.72
CA ASP A 153 7.81 -32.35 5.39
C ASP A 153 7.25 -31.53 4.22
N THR A 154 6.56 -30.43 4.53
CA THR A 154 6.47 -29.29 3.63
C THR A 154 7.89 -28.74 3.46
N PRO A 155 8.33 -28.38 2.24
CA PRO A 155 9.58 -27.65 2.08
C PRO A 155 9.43 -26.35 2.88
N SER A 156 10.12 -26.28 4.02
CA SER A 156 10.16 -25.09 4.85
C SER A 156 10.80 -24.01 4.00
N THR A 157 9.98 -23.10 3.46
CA THR A 157 10.46 -21.84 2.95
C THR A 157 11.34 -21.25 4.05
N PRO A 158 12.62 -20.93 3.79
CA PRO A 158 13.48 -20.38 4.82
C PRO A 158 12.77 -19.17 5.41
N GLU A 159 12.54 -19.13 6.72
CA GLU A 159 11.91 -17.99 7.38
C GLU A 159 12.72 -16.71 7.10
N PRO A 160 12.08 -15.54 6.96
CA PRO A 160 12.79 -14.28 6.79
C PRO A 160 13.72 -14.03 7.98
N ASP A 161 14.90 -13.46 7.72
CA ASP A 161 15.92 -13.21 8.74
C ASP A 161 15.40 -12.29 9.86
N GLU A 162 15.17 -12.87 11.04
CA GLU A 162 14.60 -12.17 12.20
C GLU A 162 15.45 -10.97 12.65
N ASP A 163 16.78 -11.03 12.48
CA ASP A 163 17.67 -9.94 12.86
C ASP A 163 17.51 -8.74 11.91
N THR A 164 17.35 -8.99 10.61
CA THR A 164 17.02 -7.96 9.62
C THR A 164 15.63 -7.36 9.87
N LEU A 165 14.63 -8.15 10.23
CA LEU A 165 13.30 -7.63 10.56
C LEU A 165 13.33 -6.77 11.83
N ARG A 166 14.07 -7.19 12.86
CA ARG A 166 14.27 -6.42 14.09
C ARG A 166 15.01 -5.11 13.82
N ALA A 167 16.02 -5.14 12.95
CA ALA A 167 16.73 -3.97 12.48
C ALA A 167 15.78 -2.98 11.77
N ALA A 168 14.96 -3.47 10.84
CA ALA A 168 13.99 -2.65 10.11
C ALA A 168 12.96 -2.02 11.06
N ALA A 169 12.44 -2.77 12.03
CA ALA A 169 11.51 -2.26 13.04
C ALA A 169 12.10 -1.13 13.90
N GLY A 170 13.43 -1.10 14.10
CA GLY A 170 14.13 -0.04 14.82
C GLY A 170 14.29 1.27 14.03
N ILE A 171 13.98 1.29 12.74
CA ILE A 171 14.08 2.48 11.89
C ILE A 171 12.85 3.37 12.11
N SER A 172 13.05 4.51 12.79
CA SER A 172 11.95 5.44 13.08
C SER A 172 11.38 6.11 11.83
N ALA A 173 12.23 6.49 10.87
CA ALA A 173 11.84 7.06 9.59
C ALA A 173 12.94 6.83 8.55
N ALA A 174 12.53 6.48 7.34
CA ALA A 174 13.39 6.37 6.18
C ALA A 174 12.75 7.03 4.95
N THR A 175 13.57 7.52 4.03
CA THR A 175 13.14 7.99 2.72
C THR A 175 13.54 6.95 1.69
N LEU A 176 12.55 6.30 1.11
CA LEU A 176 12.72 5.38 0.00
C LEU A 176 12.82 6.15 -1.31
N HIS A 177 13.86 5.86 -2.08
CA HIS A 177 14.09 6.40 -3.42
C HIS A 177 14.11 5.25 -4.43
N ALA A 178 13.12 5.20 -5.31
CA ALA A 178 12.95 4.11 -6.27
C ALA A 178 12.34 4.60 -7.58
N HIS A 179 12.55 3.87 -8.69
CA HIS A 179 11.78 4.09 -9.91
C HIS A 179 10.28 3.89 -9.64
N ARG A 180 9.43 4.59 -10.40
CA ARG A 180 7.97 4.51 -10.24
C ARG A 180 7.45 3.07 -10.31
N ASP A 181 7.88 2.30 -11.30
CA ASP A 181 7.45 0.91 -11.47
C ASP A 181 7.87 0.02 -10.30
N THR A 182 9.04 0.28 -9.71
CA THR A 182 9.52 -0.43 -8.52
C THR A 182 8.65 -0.12 -7.31
N TRP A 183 8.26 1.13 -7.14
CA TRP A 183 7.31 1.54 -6.09
C TRP A 183 5.94 0.91 -6.29
N GLU A 184 5.41 0.91 -7.52
CA GLU A 184 4.12 0.28 -7.84
C GLU A 184 4.15 -1.23 -7.57
N PHE A 185 5.24 -1.92 -7.94
CA PHE A 185 5.46 -3.33 -7.61
C PHE A 185 5.45 -3.56 -6.10
N LEU A 186 6.17 -2.73 -5.33
CA LEU A 186 6.22 -2.82 -3.88
C LEU A 186 4.82 -2.67 -3.27
N VAL A 187 4.08 -1.63 -3.64
CA VAL A 187 2.74 -1.35 -3.11
C VAL A 187 1.77 -2.47 -3.48
N LYS A 188 1.84 -3.00 -4.71
CA LYS A 188 0.99 -4.11 -5.16
C LYS A 188 1.16 -5.35 -4.28
N HIS A 189 2.39 -5.66 -3.87
CA HIS A 189 2.71 -6.90 -3.17
C HIS A 189 2.74 -6.77 -1.65
N ALA A 190 3.18 -5.63 -1.12
CA ALA A 190 3.26 -5.37 0.32
C ALA A 190 2.05 -4.60 0.87
N GLY A 191 1.28 -3.91 0.02
CA GLY A 191 0.14 -3.08 0.46
C GLY A 191 -1.05 -3.86 1.03
N THR A 192 -1.03 -5.19 0.97
CA THR A 192 -2.02 -6.06 1.61
C THR A 192 -1.62 -6.45 3.04
N ASP A 193 -0.40 -6.15 3.46
CA ASP A 193 0.10 -6.45 4.80
C ASP A 193 -0.42 -5.44 5.81
N GLN A 194 -0.83 -5.92 6.99
CA GLN A 194 -1.40 -5.09 8.06
C GLN A 194 -0.42 -4.02 8.60
N HIS A 195 0.89 -4.23 8.44
CA HIS A 195 1.92 -3.30 8.88
C HIS A 195 2.36 -2.35 7.75
N PHE A 196 1.84 -2.50 6.53
CA PHE A 196 2.15 -1.60 5.43
C PHE A 196 1.26 -0.36 5.49
N HIS A 197 1.88 0.79 5.74
CA HIS A 197 1.21 2.07 5.68
C HIS A 197 1.70 2.87 4.47
N LEU A 198 0.74 3.37 3.68
CA LEU A 198 1.03 4.27 2.56
C LEU A 198 1.59 5.59 3.10
N PRO A 199 2.74 6.05 2.58
CA PRO A 199 3.30 7.35 2.93
C PRO A 199 2.30 8.47 2.66
N ALA A 200 2.17 9.41 3.61
CA ALA A 200 1.36 10.61 3.40
C ALA A 200 1.98 11.57 2.36
N GLU A 201 3.29 11.46 2.13
CA GLU A 201 4.03 12.28 1.18
C GLU A 201 4.80 11.35 0.24
N VAL A 202 4.33 11.31 -1.01
CA VAL A 202 4.98 10.63 -2.14
C VAL A 202 5.27 11.69 -3.18
N GLN A 203 6.54 11.99 -3.41
CA GLN A 203 6.95 12.92 -4.46
C GLN A 203 7.30 12.11 -5.70
N ASP A 204 6.60 12.39 -6.81
CA ASP A 204 6.92 11.85 -8.13
C ASP A 204 7.66 12.92 -8.92
N ALA A 205 8.93 12.65 -9.24
CA ALA A 205 9.76 13.51 -10.05
C ALA A 205 10.48 12.67 -11.12
N ALA A 206 10.13 12.93 -12.38
CA ALA A 206 10.80 12.36 -13.56
C ALA A 206 10.95 10.82 -13.51
N GLY A 207 9.88 10.10 -13.16
CA GLY A 207 9.86 8.63 -13.09
C GLY A 207 10.49 8.04 -11.83
N THR A 208 10.74 8.89 -10.83
CA THR A 208 11.34 8.49 -9.55
C THR A 208 10.44 8.91 -8.41
N ILE A 209 10.25 7.99 -7.48
CA ILE A 209 9.43 8.16 -6.30
C ILE A 209 10.33 8.38 -5.08
N LEU A 210 10.07 9.46 -4.35
CA LEU A 210 10.56 9.65 -2.99
C LEU A 210 9.39 9.46 -2.02
N ALA A 211 9.49 8.42 -1.19
CA ALA A 211 8.45 8.01 -0.26
C ALA A 211 9.00 7.94 1.17
N LYS A 212 8.35 8.62 2.12
CA LYS A 212 8.68 8.50 3.55
C LYS A 212 8.08 7.22 4.12
N VAL A 213 8.90 6.26 4.51
CA VAL A 213 8.51 4.96 5.05
C VAL A 213 8.95 4.81 6.51
N SER A 214 8.17 4.08 7.29
CA SER A 214 8.47 3.74 8.68
C SER A 214 9.03 2.33 8.80
N GLY A 215 9.62 1.99 9.94
CA GLY A 215 10.07 0.63 10.25
C GLY A 215 9.01 -0.45 10.04
N PRO A 216 7.76 -0.28 10.51
CA PRO A 216 6.68 -1.24 10.22
C PRO A 216 6.42 -1.45 8.72
N THR A 217 6.43 -0.40 7.92
CA THR A 217 6.29 -0.50 6.46
C THR A 217 7.47 -1.26 5.83
N LEU A 218 8.69 -1.10 6.36
CA LEU A 218 9.87 -1.86 5.91
C LEU A 218 9.77 -3.34 6.28
N VAL A 219 9.30 -3.67 7.48
CA VAL A 219 9.04 -5.04 7.91
C VAL A 219 7.99 -5.72 7.01
N ALA A 220 6.89 -5.02 6.74
CA ALA A 220 5.86 -5.48 5.82
C ALA A 220 6.40 -5.75 4.41
N ALA A 221 7.23 -4.83 3.90
CA ALA A 221 7.85 -4.95 2.59
C ALA A 221 8.79 -6.17 2.52
N LEU A 222 9.71 -6.32 3.47
CA LEU A 222 10.63 -7.46 3.53
C LEU A 222 9.87 -8.79 3.61
N THR A 223 8.92 -8.91 4.52
CA THR A 223 8.12 -10.13 4.71
C THR A 223 7.32 -10.47 3.44
N SER A 224 6.69 -9.47 2.84
CA SER A 224 5.88 -9.67 1.63
C SER A 224 6.73 -10.04 0.42
N LEU A 225 7.86 -9.37 0.20
CA LEU A 225 8.76 -9.65 -0.91
C LEU A 225 9.40 -11.04 -0.77
N HIS A 226 9.79 -11.42 0.44
CA HIS A 226 10.31 -12.76 0.73
C HIS A 226 9.27 -13.85 0.43
N ARG A 227 8.02 -13.64 0.82
CA ARG A 227 6.94 -14.56 0.47
C ARG A 227 6.75 -14.64 -1.05
N VAL A 228 6.61 -13.49 -1.71
CA VAL A 228 6.35 -13.41 -3.17
C VAL A 228 7.49 -14.04 -3.98
N SER A 229 8.75 -13.90 -3.54
CA SER A 229 9.90 -14.50 -4.21
C SER A 229 9.87 -16.03 -4.21
N HIS A 230 9.17 -16.65 -3.26
CA HIS A 230 9.04 -18.11 -3.15
C HIS A 230 7.70 -18.65 -3.64
N THR A 231 6.62 -17.88 -3.54
CA THR A 231 5.25 -18.38 -3.80
C THR A 231 4.62 -17.87 -5.09
N ALA A 232 5.15 -16.83 -5.74
CA ALA A 232 4.53 -16.33 -6.97
C ALA A 232 4.65 -17.36 -8.11
N ASP A 233 3.59 -17.53 -8.91
CA ASP A 233 3.59 -18.49 -10.03
C ASP A 233 4.52 -18.07 -11.17
N ASP A 234 4.60 -16.76 -11.43
CA ASP A 234 5.41 -16.17 -12.48
C ASP A 234 6.89 -16.04 -12.06
N ALA A 235 7.79 -16.55 -12.91
CA ALA A 235 9.23 -16.52 -12.66
C ALA A 235 9.79 -15.08 -12.64
N GLY A 236 9.23 -14.17 -13.46
CA GLY A 236 9.64 -12.77 -13.47
C GLY A 236 9.32 -12.08 -12.14
N THR A 237 8.10 -12.26 -11.66
CA THR A 237 7.62 -11.73 -10.37
C THR A 237 8.47 -12.25 -9.21
N ARG A 238 8.82 -13.56 -9.21
CA ARG A 238 9.72 -14.12 -8.20
C ARG A 238 11.11 -13.48 -8.24
N ALA A 239 11.68 -13.31 -9.43
CA ALA A 239 13.01 -12.71 -9.60
C ALA A 239 13.04 -11.25 -9.14
N ILE A 240 12.04 -10.46 -9.51
CA ILE A 240 11.91 -9.06 -9.07
C ILE A 240 11.78 -9.00 -7.55
N ALA A 241 10.90 -9.82 -6.96
CA ALA A 241 10.71 -9.84 -5.52
C ALA A 241 11.98 -10.25 -4.76
N ALA A 242 12.71 -11.25 -5.26
CA ALA A 242 13.98 -11.69 -4.68
C ALA A 242 15.02 -10.56 -4.70
N HIS A 243 15.17 -9.90 -5.84
CA HIS A 243 16.12 -8.79 -5.99
C HIS A 243 15.77 -7.62 -5.06
N LEU A 244 14.51 -7.20 -4.99
CA LEU A 244 14.08 -6.12 -4.11
C LEU A 244 14.24 -6.49 -2.62
N HIS A 245 13.96 -7.75 -2.27
CA HIS A 245 14.18 -8.25 -0.92
C HIS A 245 15.65 -8.17 -0.51
N GLU A 246 16.56 -8.63 -1.39
CA GLU A 246 18.00 -8.61 -1.17
C GLU A 246 18.52 -7.17 -0.99
N ARG A 247 18.12 -6.25 -1.86
CA ARG A 247 18.52 -4.83 -1.78
C ARG A 247 18.01 -4.12 -0.53
N LEU A 248 16.76 -4.38 -0.13
CA LEU A 248 16.22 -3.85 1.13
C LEU A 248 16.96 -4.39 2.34
N THR A 249 17.27 -5.70 2.34
CA THR A 249 18.03 -6.36 3.42
C THR A 249 19.41 -5.73 3.56
N GLU A 250 20.15 -5.61 2.45
CA GLU A 250 21.48 -4.98 2.42
C GLU A 250 21.43 -3.55 2.97
N THR A 251 20.46 -2.75 2.52
CA THR A 251 20.34 -1.36 2.93
C THR A 251 19.99 -1.23 4.41
N VAL A 252 19.07 -2.04 4.93
CA VAL A 252 18.72 -2.05 6.37
C VAL A 252 19.95 -2.41 7.22
N GLN A 253 20.75 -3.38 6.78
CA GLN A 253 21.97 -3.78 7.47
C GLN A 253 23.06 -2.69 7.42
N GLU A 254 23.20 -1.96 6.31
CA GLU A 254 24.12 -0.81 6.23
C GLU A 254 23.73 0.29 7.22
N VAL A 255 22.43 0.57 7.35
CA VAL A 255 21.91 1.59 8.27
C VAL A 255 22.18 1.23 9.73
N VAL A 256 22.03 -0.04 10.09
CA VAL A 256 22.32 -0.52 11.45
C VAL A 256 23.81 -0.49 11.76
N THR A 257 24.66 -0.80 10.77
CA THR A 257 26.12 -0.79 10.95
C THR A 257 26.72 0.63 10.98
N ARG A 258 26.02 1.63 10.45
CA ARG A 258 26.39 3.06 10.52
C ARG A 258 25.23 3.93 11.03
N PRO A 259 24.87 3.83 12.33
CA PRO A 259 23.75 4.59 12.87
C PRO A 259 24.09 6.08 12.94
N HIS A 260 23.34 6.90 12.20
CA HIS A 260 23.39 8.36 12.31
C HIS A 260 22.63 8.80 13.56
N ARG A 261 23.25 8.68 14.74
CA ARG A 261 22.67 9.16 16.01
C ARG A 261 22.97 10.65 16.21
N GLY A 262 21.95 11.49 16.10
CA GLY A 262 22.01 12.91 16.45
C GLY A 262 20.61 13.53 16.50
N GLU A 263 20.41 14.50 17.39
CA GLU A 263 19.22 15.35 17.39
C GLU A 263 19.24 16.19 16.09
N GLY A 264 18.30 15.95 15.18
CA GLY A 264 18.32 16.51 13.82
C GLY A 264 19.08 15.68 12.78
N ALA A 265 19.40 14.41 13.05
CA ALA A 265 19.92 13.50 12.03
C ALA A 265 18.88 13.31 10.92
N ASP A 266 19.30 13.48 9.66
CA ASP A 266 18.46 13.30 8.49
C ASP A 266 17.85 11.88 8.45
N ALA A 267 16.63 11.78 7.94
CA ALA A 267 15.95 10.50 7.78
C ALA A 267 16.81 9.54 6.94
N VAL A 268 16.85 8.28 7.35
CA VAL A 268 17.64 7.23 6.69
C VAL A 268 17.26 7.15 5.21
N ARG A 269 18.21 7.33 4.28
CA ARG A 269 17.93 7.24 2.84
C ARG A 269 18.13 5.81 2.35
N ILE A 270 17.05 5.19 1.87
CA ILE A 270 17.05 3.86 1.26
C ILE A 270 16.92 4.04 -0.25
N VAL A 271 17.87 3.56 -1.04
CA VAL A 271 17.85 3.66 -2.50
C VAL A 271 17.68 2.25 -3.07
N ILE A 272 16.58 2.03 -3.79
CA ILE A 272 16.28 0.75 -4.45
C ILE A 272 16.52 0.85 -5.98
N ASP A 273 16.93 2.02 -6.47
CA ASP A 273 17.19 2.24 -7.89
C ASP A 273 18.68 2.08 -8.23
N ASP A 274 19.00 1.21 -9.19
CA ASP A 274 20.36 0.91 -9.66
C ASP A 274 20.79 1.81 -10.84
N ARG A 275 20.16 2.97 -11.02
CA ARG A 275 20.66 3.97 -11.97
C ARG A 275 22.12 4.27 -11.68
N ALA A 276 22.94 4.22 -12.73
CA ALA A 276 24.34 4.63 -12.67
C ALA A 276 24.44 6.00 -11.97
N ALA A 277 25.38 6.12 -11.03
CA ALA A 277 25.64 7.39 -10.38
C ALA A 277 25.81 8.48 -11.45
N PRO A 278 25.23 9.67 -11.27
CA PRO A 278 25.55 10.77 -12.18
C PRO A 278 27.07 10.93 -12.17
N GLU A 279 27.69 10.94 -13.36
CA GLU A 279 29.13 11.15 -13.44
C GLU A 279 29.45 12.44 -12.69
N PRO A 280 30.48 12.46 -11.83
CA PRO A 280 30.85 13.65 -11.10
C PRO A 280 31.17 14.74 -12.12
N ASP A 281 30.44 15.86 -12.04
CA ASP A 281 30.64 17.01 -12.92
C ASP A 281 32.14 17.34 -13.04
N ASP A 282 32.64 17.23 -14.26
CA ASP A 282 34.02 17.50 -14.69
C ASP A 282 34.33 19.01 -14.67
N GLU A 283 33.84 19.74 -13.66
CA GLU A 283 33.87 21.20 -13.60
C GLU A 283 34.95 21.76 -12.64
N LYS A 284 36.00 20.97 -12.37
CA LYS A 284 37.17 21.42 -11.56
C LYS A 284 38.54 21.11 -12.17
N GLN A 285 38.69 21.02 -13.50
CA GLN A 285 40.04 20.90 -14.12
C GLN A 285 40.48 22.03 -15.05
N HIS A 286 39.66 23.07 -15.32
CA HIS A 286 40.10 24.20 -16.16
C HIS A 286 40.55 25.46 -15.41
N ALA A 287 40.74 25.41 -14.09
CA ALA A 287 41.31 26.51 -13.30
C ALA A 287 42.75 26.22 -12.83
N SER A 288 43.60 25.66 -13.69
CA SER A 288 45.07 25.66 -13.51
C SER A 288 45.79 25.25 -14.80
N SER A 289 45.73 26.09 -15.84
CA SER A 289 46.82 26.26 -16.82
C SER A 289 46.37 27.22 -17.93
N SER A 290 46.71 28.50 -17.78
CA SER A 290 47.31 29.39 -18.79
C SER A 290 47.11 30.85 -18.39
#